data_AF-A0A7T8BA36-F1
#
_entry.id   AF-A0A7T8BA36-F1
#
_cell.length_a   1.000
_cell.length_b   1.000
_cell.length_c   1.000
_cell.angle_alpha   90.00
_cell.angle_beta   90.00
_cell.angle_gamma   90.00
#
_symmetry.space_group_name_H-M   'P 1'
#
loop_
_entity.id
_entity.type
_entity.pdbx_description
1 polymer ?
#
loop_
_entity_poly.entity_id
_entity_poly.type
_entity_poly.pdbx_seq_one_letter_code
_entity_poly.pdbx_strand_id
1 'polypeptide(L)'
;MAAVLLLGNGINRFSADYSWDTLVDHLIGGYGSGKISKAEKPFTLLYEEILSRAFREELIKDETELLSFIAKETEKIEPNNFHNLVLKNYSTILTTNYDYAVEKAAAGSGGPFDSETRETRYSLYRRIDAKGTSVWHIHGEAGYPRTICLGYEHYSAYIQTMRNRLIKQDIERKKDPGGNSPGTWMDYFFDADIDIIGLSLDFVESDLWWLIIHRSRLINSGRAERKNRIRYFIKKNADYDAKTKAKIQMLEANNIDLAEIDGKDYAGFYEKCFG
;
A
#
# COMPACT_ATOMS: atom_id res chain seq x y z
N MET A 1 -0.34 -19.07 -13.19
CA MET A 1 0.21 -18.68 -11.88
C MET A 1 -0.94 -18.17 -11.02
N ALA A 2 -0.89 -18.34 -9.70
CA ALA A 2 -1.84 -17.65 -8.82
C ALA A 2 -1.61 -16.13 -8.94
N ALA A 3 -2.68 -15.34 -8.86
CA ALA A 3 -2.57 -13.89 -8.87
C ALA A 3 -1.84 -13.40 -7.61
N VAL A 4 -1.22 -12.24 -7.71
CA VAL A 4 -0.66 -11.48 -6.58
C VAL A 4 -1.78 -10.58 -6.03
N LEU A 5 -1.87 -10.46 -4.71
CA LEU A 5 -2.80 -9.52 -4.07
C LEU A 5 -2.10 -8.20 -3.79
N LEU A 6 -2.67 -7.07 -4.21
CA LEU A 6 -2.36 -5.75 -3.65
C LEU A 6 -3.46 -5.38 -2.64
N LEU A 7 -3.12 -5.49 -1.36
CA LEU A 7 -4.02 -5.33 -0.23
C LEU A 7 -3.87 -3.92 0.38
N GLY A 8 -5.01 -3.29 0.68
CA GLY A 8 -5.06 -2.06 1.48
C GLY A 8 -5.79 -2.24 2.81
N ASN A 9 -5.96 -1.14 3.53
CA ASN A 9 -6.45 -1.13 4.92
C ASN A 9 -7.95 -1.46 5.06
N GLY A 10 -8.67 -1.67 3.95
CA GLY A 10 -10.12 -1.90 3.95
C GLY A 10 -10.56 -3.10 4.79
N ILE A 11 -9.82 -4.22 4.76
CA ILE A 11 -10.14 -5.40 5.58
C ILE A 11 -9.78 -5.22 7.06
N ASN A 12 -8.84 -4.33 7.38
CA ASN A 12 -8.43 -4.04 8.76
C ASN A 12 -9.52 -3.30 9.53
N ARG A 13 -10.47 -2.66 8.82
CA ARG A 13 -11.63 -1.98 9.44
C ARG A 13 -12.58 -2.93 10.18
N PHE A 14 -12.39 -4.25 10.05
CA PHE A 14 -13.13 -5.27 10.81
C PHE A 14 -12.39 -5.73 12.07
N SER A 15 -11.21 -5.18 12.37
CA SER A 15 -10.35 -5.66 13.45
C SER A 15 -10.46 -4.87 14.76
N ALA A 16 -11.10 -3.71 14.79
CA ALA A 16 -11.46 -2.93 15.98
C ALA A 16 -12.22 -1.66 15.56
N ASP A 17 -12.75 -0.91 16.54
CA ASP A 17 -13.30 0.45 16.35
C ASP A 17 -12.23 1.53 16.04
N TYR A 18 -10.94 1.15 15.95
CA TYR A 18 -9.86 2.09 15.68
C TYR A 18 -9.77 2.39 14.18
N SER A 19 -10.21 3.59 13.80
CA SER A 19 -10.23 4.03 12.42
C SER A 19 -9.01 4.87 12.05
N TRP A 20 -8.72 4.98 10.76
CA TRP A 20 -7.71 5.93 10.26
C TRP A 20 -8.01 7.37 10.69
N ASP A 21 -9.29 7.78 10.70
CA ASP A 21 -9.71 9.11 11.15
C ASP A 21 -9.37 9.34 12.64
N THR A 22 -9.53 8.31 13.47
CA THR A 22 -9.13 8.34 14.89
C THR A 22 -7.63 8.54 15.05
N LEU A 23 -6.80 7.87 14.23
CA LEU A 23 -5.36 8.08 14.20
C LEU A 23 -5.00 9.51 13.83
N VAL A 24 -5.65 10.07 12.81
CA VAL A 24 -5.45 11.47 12.41
C VAL A 24 -5.84 12.43 13.53
N ASP A 25 -6.98 12.21 14.19
CA ASP A 25 -7.43 13.05 15.29
C ASP A 25 -6.44 12.99 16.47
N HIS A 26 -5.87 11.83 16.78
CA HIS A 26 -4.83 11.69 17.80
C HIS A 26 -3.52 12.40 17.41
N LEU A 27 -3.08 12.32 16.14
CA LEU A 27 -1.92 13.06 15.64
C LEU A 27 -2.14 14.57 15.78
N ILE A 28 -3.31 15.07 15.38
CA ILE A 28 -3.65 16.49 15.51
C ILE A 28 -3.70 16.88 16.99
N GLY A 29 -4.32 16.07 17.84
CA GLY A 29 -4.39 16.30 19.28
C GLY A 29 -3.02 16.39 19.95
N GLY A 30 -2.07 15.54 19.55
CA GLY A 30 -0.72 15.51 20.09
C GLY A 30 0.20 16.62 19.56
N TYR A 31 0.06 17.02 18.30
CA TYR A 31 1.07 17.82 17.59
C TYR A 31 0.54 19.09 16.93
N GLY A 32 -0.76 19.39 17.06
CA GLY A 32 -1.39 20.52 16.36
C GLY A 32 -2.75 20.95 16.92
N SER A 33 -3.02 20.68 18.19
CA SER A 33 -4.32 20.87 18.81
C SER A 33 -4.81 22.32 18.69
N GLY A 34 -6.04 22.50 18.19
CA GLY A 34 -6.65 23.81 17.95
C GLY A 34 -6.02 24.64 16.82
N LYS A 35 -4.99 24.12 16.12
CA LYS A 35 -4.22 24.85 15.11
C LYS A 35 -4.26 24.20 13.73
N ILE A 36 -4.64 22.93 13.64
CA ILE A 36 -4.73 22.16 12.39
C ILE A 36 -6.19 21.77 12.13
N SER A 37 -6.64 22.03 10.90
CA SER A 37 -7.91 21.49 10.38
C SER A 37 -7.63 20.39 9.37
N LYS A 38 -8.36 19.28 9.51
CA LYS A 38 -8.36 18.15 8.56
C LYS A 38 -9.18 18.40 7.30
N ALA A 39 -10.06 19.40 7.31
CA ALA A 39 -10.97 19.64 6.20
C ALA A 39 -10.22 19.92 4.89
N GLU A 40 -10.66 19.25 3.81
CA GLU A 40 -10.22 19.44 2.41
C GLU A 40 -8.75 19.11 2.10
N LYS A 41 -7.91 18.84 3.10
CA LYS A 41 -6.50 18.50 2.89
C LYS A 41 -6.33 17.01 2.58
N PRO A 42 -5.62 16.64 1.50
CA PRO A 42 -5.15 15.27 1.36
C PRO A 42 -4.25 14.90 2.54
N PHE A 43 -4.31 13.65 2.98
CA PHE A 43 -3.57 13.23 4.17
C PHE A 43 -2.06 13.47 4.05
N THR A 44 -1.49 13.32 2.85
CA THR A 44 -0.07 13.61 2.59
C THR A 44 0.31 15.02 3.02
N LEU A 45 -0.47 16.03 2.65
CA LEU A 45 -0.21 17.42 3.04
C LEU A 45 -0.58 17.71 4.50
N LEU A 46 -1.60 17.04 5.02
CA LEU A 46 -1.94 17.13 6.44
C LEU A 46 -0.80 16.63 7.32
N TYR A 47 -0.16 15.52 6.94
CA TYR A 47 1.02 15.00 7.60
C TYR A 47 2.18 16.00 7.56
N GLU A 48 2.48 16.59 6.39
CA GLU A 48 3.54 17.60 6.28
C GLU A 48 3.28 18.83 7.18
N GLU A 49 2.01 19.25 7.32
CA GLU A 49 1.64 20.32 8.24
C GLU A 49 1.86 19.92 9.70
N ILE A 50 1.43 18.73 10.10
CA ILE A 50 1.62 18.19 11.45
C ILE A 50 3.12 18.14 11.78
N LEU A 51 3.93 17.55 10.90
CA LEU A 51 5.38 17.43 11.06
C LEU A 51 6.05 18.80 11.18
N SER A 52 5.72 19.73 10.28
CA SER A 52 6.28 21.09 10.27
C SER A 52 5.96 21.87 11.54
N ARG A 53 4.74 21.69 12.08
CA ARG A 53 4.33 22.33 13.34
C ARG A 53 5.01 21.67 14.53
N ALA A 54 5.07 20.35 14.57
CA ALA A 54 5.74 19.61 15.62
C ALA A 54 7.21 20.06 15.78
N PHE A 55 7.93 20.25 14.67
CA PHE A 55 9.29 20.83 14.71
C PHE A 55 9.31 22.28 15.18
N ARG A 56 8.43 23.14 14.64
CA ARG A 56 8.40 24.57 14.98
C ARG A 56 8.08 24.82 16.46
N GLU A 57 7.23 23.97 17.04
CA GLU A 57 6.81 24.03 18.43
C GLU A 57 7.69 23.16 19.34
N GLU A 58 8.79 22.62 18.83
CA GLU A 58 9.77 21.79 19.56
C GLU A 58 9.14 20.58 20.27
N LEU A 59 8.05 20.02 19.70
CA LEU A 59 7.32 18.87 20.23
C LEU A 59 7.99 17.52 19.90
N ILE A 60 8.86 17.52 18.90
CA ILE A 60 9.65 16.35 18.47
C ILE A 60 11.09 16.79 18.19
N LYS A 61 12.05 15.88 18.37
CA LYS A 61 13.46 16.09 17.99
C LYS A 61 13.71 15.69 16.54
N ASP A 62 13.04 14.64 16.09
CA ASP A 62 13.10 14.15 14.73
C ASP A 62 11.78 13.47 14.32
N GLU A 63 11.62 13.26 13.02
CA GLU A 63 10.41 12.69 12.41
C GLU A 63 10.10 11.27 12.90
N THR A 64 11.11 10.51 13.34
CA THR A 64 10.94 9.12 13.81
C THR A 64 10.01 9.06 15.01
N GLU A 65 9.93 10.11 15.85
CA GLU A 65 8.99 10.15 16.98
C GLU A 65 7.54 10.10 16.50
N LEU A 66 7.21 10.88 15.46
CA LEU A 66 5.88 10.92 14.86
C LEU A 66 5.56 9.61 14.13
N LEU A 67 6.52 9.07 13.37
CA LEU A 67 6.36 7.78 12.68
C LEU A 67 6.20 6.63 13.68
N SER A 68 6.90 6.67 14.82
CA SER A 68 6.79 5.66 15.88
C SER A 68 5.42 5.70 16.56
N PHE A 69 4.83 6.90 16.70
CA PHE A 69 3.45 7.03 17.15
C PHE A 69 2.49 6.33 16.17
N ILE A 70 2.63 6.58 14.86
CA ILE A 70 1.79 5.96 13.83
C ILE A 70 1.95 4.45 13.83
N ALA A 71 3.19 3.97 13.86
CA ALA A 71 3.52 2.54 13.95
C ALA A 71 2.80 1.87 15.12
N LYS A 72 2.94 2.43 16.33
CA LYS A 72 2.30 1.92 17.54
C LYS A 72 0.78 1.88 17.45
N GLU A 73 0.16 2.88 16.84
CA GLU A 73 -1.29 2.88 16.64
C GLU A 73 -1.73 1.81 15.63
N THR A 74 -0.97 1.60 14.55
CA THR A 74 -1.27 0.56 13.57
C THR A 74 -1.01 -0.86 14.06
N GLU A 75 -0.02 -1.10 14.92
CA GLU A 75 0.26 -2.44 15.49
C GLU A 75 -0.89 -3.03 16.31
N LYS A 76 -1.80 -2.18 16.79
CA LYS A 76 -3.02 -2.58 17.50
C LYS A 76 -4.01 -3.32 16.61
N ILE A 77 -3.83 -3.27 15.29
CA ILE A 77 -4.67 -4.00 14.36
C ILE A 77 -4.39 -5.50 14.53
N GLU A 78 -5.44 -6.23 14.89
CA GLU A 78 -5.43 -7.68 15.05
C GLU A 78 -5.99 -8.39 13.81
N PRO A 79 -5.63 -9.64 13.53
CA PRO A 79 -6.19 -10.40 12.43
C PRO A 79 -7.70 -10.61 12.61
N ASN A 80 -8.41 -10.67 11.49
CA ASN A 80 -9.82 -11.03 11.42
C ASN A 80 -10.06 -12.10 10.34
N ASN A 81 -11.31 -12.55 10.18
CA ASN A 81 -11.65 -13.63 9.25
C ASN A 81 -11.23 -13.37 7.79
N PHE A 82 -11.21 -12.12 7.33
CA PHE A 82 -10.78 -11.79 5.96
C PHE A 82 -9.28 -12.00 5.75
N HIS A 83 -8.46 -11.87 6.79
CA HIS A 83 -7.03 -12.20 6.70
C HIS A 83 -6.82 -13.70 6.47
N ASN A 84 -7.63 -14.55 7.12
CA ASN A 84 -7.59 -15.99 6.88
C ASN A 84 -8.03 -16.35 5.45
N LEU A 85 -9.03 -15.65 4.91
CA LEU A 85 -9.46 -15.84 3.52
C LEU A 85 -8.39 -15.36 2.52
N VAL A 86 -7.72 -14.25 2.80
CA VAL A 86 -6.59 -13.76 1.99
C VAL A 86 -5.50 -14.84 1.91
N LEU A 87 -5.07 -15.39 3.05
CA LEU A 87 -4.02 -16.42 3.13
C LEU A 87 -4.39 -17.73 2.43
N LYS A 88 -5.69 -18.05 2.33
CA LYS A 88 -6.17 -19.22 1.60
C LYS A 88 -6.05 -19.08 0.08
N ASN A 89 -6.14 -17.85 -0.44
CA ASN A 89 -6.26 -17.58 -1.87
C ASN A 89 -5.00 -16.98 -2.50
N TYR A 90 -4.10 -16.41 -1.70
CA TYR A 90 -2.92 -15.70 -2.18
C TYR A 90 -1.67 -16.14 -1.42
N SER A 91 -0.62 -16.50 -2.16
CA SER A 91 0.72 -16.80 -1.63
C SER A 91 1.69 -15.63 -1.75
N THR A 92 1.31 -14.57 -2.47
CA THR A 92 2.09 -13.34 -2.62
C THR A 92 1.18 -12.15 -2.41
N ILE A 93 1.51 -11.32 -1.43
CA ILE A 93 0.72 -10.16 -1.02
C ILE A 93 1.63 -8.95 -1.03
N LEU A 94 1.22 -7.89 -1.71
CA LEU A 94 1.76 -6.55 -1.59
C LEU A 94 0.80 -5.77 -0.71
N THR A 95 1.27 -5.10 0.32
CA THR A 95 0.41 -4.36 1.24
C THR A 95 0.88 -2.94 1.46
N THR A 96 -0.08 -2.01 1.44
CA THR A 96 0.15 -0.62 1.85
C THR A 96 0.00 -0.43 3.35
N ASN A 97 -0.37 -1.49 4.08
CA ASN A 97 -0.63 -1.44 5.52
C ASN A 97 0.69 -1.62 6.29
N TYR A 98 0.80 -0.93 7.41
CA TYR A 98 2.00 -0.96 8.26
C TYR A 98 1.96 -2.06 9.32
N ASP A 99 0.76 -2.51 9.67
CA ASP A 99 0.53 -3.54 10.68
C ASP A 99 0.88 -4.94 10.17
N TYR A 100 0.87 -5.90 11.09
CA TYR A 100 1.21 -7.29 10.84
C TYR A 100 0.00 -8.24 10.88
N ALA A 101 -1.21 -7.78 10.56
CA ALA A 101 -2.41 -8.60 10.71
C ALA A 101 -2.41 -9.83 9.77
N VAL A 102 -1.83 -9.73 8.57
CA VAL A 102 -1.68 -10.87 7.65
C VAL A 102 -0.73 -11.92 8.24
N GLU A 103 0.40 -11.46 8.75
CA GLU A 103 1.43 -12.29 9.34
C GLU A 103 0.95 -12.94 10.65
N LYS A 104 0.25 -12.18 11.51
CA LYS A 104 -0.40 -12.69 12.73
C LYS A 104 -1.44 -13.77 12.39
N ALA A 105 -2.24 -13.60 11.32
CA ALA A 105 -3.20 -14.61 10.88
C ALA A 105 -2.49 -15.90 10.40
N ALA A 106 -1.36 -15.78 9.70
CA ALA A 106 -0.60 -16.93 9.20
C ALA A 106 0.18 -17.65 10.31
N ALA A 107 0.99 -16.90 11.05
CA ALA A 107 1.96 -17.43 11.99
C ALA A 107 1.42 -17.63 13.41
N GLY A 108 0.35 -16.91 13.78
CA GLY A 108 -0.09 -16.72 15.16
C GLY A 108 0.50 -15.43 15.76
N SER A 109 -0.09 -14.96 16.85
CA SER A 109 0.40 -13.80 17.61
C SER A 109 1.65 -14.20 18.42
N GLY A 110 2.86 -13.74 18.07
CA GLY A 110 4.02 -13.92 18.95
C GLY A 110 5.43 -14.07 18.36
N GLY A 111 5.71 -13.61 17.14
CA GLY A 111 7.08 -13.54 16.63
C GLY A 111 7.46 -12.11 16.22
N PRO A 112 8.74 -11.72 16.28
CA PRO A 112 9.18 -10.59 15.49
C PRO A 112 8.98 -10.95 14.02
N PHE A 113 8.19 -10.14 13.32
CA PHE A 113 8.06 -10.25 11.88
C PHE A 113 9.23 -9.47 11.26
N ASP A 114 10.33 -10.18 11.04
CA ASP A 114 11.55 -9.58 10.53
C ASP A 114 11.55 -9.55 9.00
N SER A 115 11.60 -8.35 8.43
CA SER A 115 11.73 -8.18 6.99
C SER A 115 13.11 -8.57 6.49
N GLU A 116 13.15 -9.26 5.35
CA GLU A 116 14.36 -9.72 4.67
C GLU A 116 15.04 -8.61 3.84
N THR A 117 15.39 -7.48 4.46
CA THR A 117 15.99 -6.34 3.76
C THR A 117 17.00 -5.56 4.61
N ARG A 118 17.92 -4.86 3.94
CA ARG A 118 18.80 -3.84 4.55
C ARG A 118 18.28 -2.43 4.35
N GLU A 119 17.12 -2.27 3.73
CA GLU A 119 16.49 -0.97 3.50
C GLU A 119 16.13 -0.31 4.82
N THR A 120 16.45 0.97 4.94
CA THR A 120 16.20 1.77 6.15
C THR A 120 15.06 2.77 6.00
N ARG A 121 14.60 3.03 4.77
CA ARG A 121 13.54 4.01 4.45
C ARG A 121 12.59 3.48 3.37
N TYR A 122 13.03 3.42 2.12
CA TYR A 122 12.18 3.01 1.01
C TYR A 122 12.12 1.49 0.85
N SER A 123 10.91 0.95 0.68
CA SER A 123 10.63 -0.49 0.73
C SER A 123 10.52 -1.10 -0.67
N LEU A 124 11.62 -1.28 -1.40
CA LEU A 124 11.63 -2.01 -2.67
C LEU A 124 11.76 -3.52 -2.49
N TYR A 125 12.44 -3.94 -1.41
CA TYR A 125 12.76 -5.34 -1.09
C TYR A 125 12.20 -5.79 0.27
N ARG A 126 11.50 -4.92 0.99
CA ARG A 126 10.90 -5.23 2.29
C ARG A 126 9.81 -6.30 2.17
N ARG A 127 10.13 -7.49 2.64
CA ARG A 127 9.31 -8.68 2.55
C ARG A 127 9.44 -9.53 3.80
N ILE A 128 8.32 -10.05 4.29
CA ILE A 128 8.24 -11.04 5.35
C ILE A 128 7.67 -12.33 4.74
N ASP A 129 8.32 -13.47 5.01
CA ASP A 129 7.79 -14.78 4.66
C ASP A 129 6.97 -15.36 5.82
N ALA A 130 5.65 -15.33 5.68
CA ALA A 130 4.68 -15.78 6.68
C ALA A 130 4.10 -17.15 6.30
N LYS A 131 4.73 -18.22 6.81
CA LYS A 131 4.34 -19.63 6.55
C LYS A 131 4.07 -19.96 5.07
N GLY A 132 4.99 -19.55 4.19
CA GLY A 132 4.91 -19.82 2.75
C GLY A 132 4.10 -18.77 1.96
N THR A 133 3.61 -17.72 2.62
CA THR A 133 3.10 -16.51 1.97
C THR A 133 4.14 -15.41 2.05
N SER A 134 4.56 -14.85 0.90
CA SER A 134 5.44 -13.69 0.87
C SER A 134 4.60 -12.41 0.98
N VAL A 135 4.78 -11.65 2.06
CA VAL A 135 4.11 -10.36 2.30
C VAL A 135 5.10 -9.21 2.12
N TRP A 136 4.84 -8.34 1.17
CA TRP A 136 5.68 -7.20 0.82
C TRP A 136 5.06 -5.91 1.37
N HIS A 137 5.73 -5.28 2.33
CA HIS A 137 5.30 -4.01 2.92
C HIS A 137 5.77 -2.83 2.09
N ILE A 138 5.09 -2.59 0.97
CA ILE A 138 5.53 -1.63 -0.05
C ILE A 138 5.53 -0.18 0.44
N HIS A 139 4.73 0.15 1.46
CA HIS A 139 4.73 1.46 2.12
C HIS A 139 5.44 1.47 3.48
N GLY A 140 6.23 0.44 3.80
CA GLY A 140 6.88 0.30 5.10
C GLY A 140 6.04 -0.47 6.12
N GLU A 141 6.61 -0.67 7.29
CA GLU A 141 6.06 -1.52 8.34
C GLU A 141 6.26 -0.91 9.72
N ALA A 142 5.40 -1.26 10.67
CA ALA A 142 5.38 -0.66 11.99
C ALA A 142 6.61 -0.99 12.84
N GLY A 143 7.20 -2.19 12.68
CA GLY A 143 8.43 -2.59 13.36
C GLY A 143 9.65 -1.75 12.96
N TYR A 144 9.58 -1.04 11.82
CA TYR A 144 10.63 -0.13 11.35
C TYR A 144 10.02 1.23 10.97
N PRO A 145 9.66 2.08 11.95
CA PRO A 145 8.86 3.29 11.71
C PRO A 145 9.41 4.24 10.65
N ARG A 146 10.74 4.37 10.53
CA ARG A 146 11.40 5.20 9.51
C ARG A 146 11.08 4.80 8.06
N THR A 147 10.47 3.64 7.86
CA THR A 147 10.12 3.10 6.53
C THR A 147 8.71 3.47 6.10
N ILE A 148 7.89 3.99 7.02
CA ILE A 148 6.50 4.35 6.77
C ILE A 148 6.42 5.49 5.73
N CYS A 149 5.74 5.20 4.62
CA CYS A 149 5.50 6.13 3.52
C CYS A 149 4.08 6.69 3.58
N LEU A 150 3.94 8.00 3.78
CA LEU A 150 2.63 8.68 3.90
C LEU A 150 2.67 10.20 3.70
N GLY A 151 3.85 10.83 3.76
CA GLY A 151 4.05 12.24 3.48
C GLY A 151 4.31 12.50 2.00
N TYR A 152 4.15 13.76 1.58
CA TYR A 152 4.45 14.17 0.21
C TYR A 152 5.96 14.06 -0.10
N GLU A 153 6.82 14.35 0.88
CA GLU A 153 8.28 14.15 0.75
C GLU A 153 8.60 12.67 0.54
N HIS A 154 7.96 11.80 1.33
CA HIS A 154 8.14 10.34 1.26
C HIS A 154 7.81 9.81 -0.12
N TYR A 155 6.61 10.12 -0.63
CA TYR A 155 6.20 9.66 -1.96
C TYR A 155 7.11 10.19 -3.07
N SER A 156 7.49 11.47 -3.02
CA SER A 156 8.35 12.09 -4.03
C SER A 156 9.72 11.40 -4.11
N ALA A 157 10.34 11.17 -2.96
CA ALA A 157 11.64 10.51 -2.89
C ALA A 157 11.55 9.00 -3.16
N TYR A 158 10.43 8.37 -2.81
CA TYR A 158 10.19 6.96 -3.11
C TYR A 158 10.03 6.72 -4.61
N ILE A 159 9.27 7.57 -5.32
CA ILE A 159 9.15 7.52 -6.79
C ILE A 159 10.52 7.63 -7.47
N GLN A 160 11.39 8.55 -6.99
CA GLN A 160 12.75 8.67 -7.51
C GLN A 160 13.56 7.38 -7.30
N THR A 161 13.38 6.73 -6.15
CA THR A 161 14.02 5.45 -5.80
C THR A 161 13.52 4.32 -6.70
N MET A 162 12.21 4.20 -6.90
CA MET A 162 11.58 3.24 -7.81
C MET A 162 12.06 3.43 -9.25
N ARG A 163 12.07 4.68 -9.75
CA ARG A 163 12.55 5.00 -11.10
C ARG A 163 14.00 4.60 -11.31
N ASN A 164 14.88 4.94 -10.36
CA ASN A 164 16.29 4.56 -10.43
C ASN A 164 16.47 3.05 -10.48
N ARG A 165 15.67 2.31 -9.71
CA ARG A 165 15.70 0.85 -9.72
C ARG A 165 15.27 0.27 -11.07
N LEU A 166 14.17 0.74 -11.66
CA LEU A 166 13.72 0.27 -12.98
C LEU A 166 14.74 0.56 -14.08
N ILE A 167 15.36 1.75 -14.08
CA ILE A 167 16.44 2.09 -15.03
C ILE A 167 17.63 1.14 -14.84
N LYS A 168 18.05 0.92 -13.60
CA LYS A 168 19.15 -0.01 -13.30
C LYS A 168 18.82 -1.43 -13.77
N GLN A 169 17.59 -1.87 -13.58
CA GLN A 169 17.13 -3.20 -13.99
C GLN A 169 17.13 -3.37 -15.51
N ASP A 170 16.72 -2.35 -16.28
CA ASP A 170 16.80 -2.37 -17.74
C ASP A 170 18.25 -2.49 -18.23
N ILE A 171 19.19 -1.79 -17.57
CA ILE A 171 20.62 -1.91 -17.85
C ILE A 171 21.14 -3.32 -17.51
N GLU A 172 20.74 -3.86 -16.37
CA GLU A 172 21.12 -5.22 -15.92
C GLU A 172 20.60 -6.28 -16.91
N ARG A 173 19.31 -6.24 -17.28
CA ARG A 173 18.69 -7.17 -18.25
C ARG A 173 19.31 -7.09 -19.65
N LYS A 174 19.76 -5.91 -20.09
CA LYS A 174 20.48 -5.76 -21.37
C LYS A 174 21.88 -6.36 -21.35
N LYS A 175 22.56 -6.30 -20.21
CA LYS A 175 23.91 -6.85 -20.04
C LYS A 175 23.90 -8.37 -19.85
N ASP A 176 22.91 -8.87 -19.12
CA ASP A 176 22.72 -10.30 -18.88
C ASP A 176 21.24 -10.68 -19.00
N PRO A 177 20.77 -11.00 -20.23
CA PRO A 177 19.38 -11.36 -20.49
C PRO A 177 18.90 -12.63 -19.77
N GLY A 178 19.83 -13.47 -19.29
CA GLY A 178 19.54 -14.67 -18.50
C GLY A 178 19.76 -14.49 -17.00
N GLY A 179 20.17 -13.30 -16.57
CA GLY A 179 20.54 -13.01 -15.18
C GLY A 179 19.35 -12.90 -14.25
N ASN A 180 19.42 -13.61 -13.11
CA ASN A 180 18.48 -13.45 -12.00
C ASN A 180 18.82 -12.16 -11.23
N SER A 181 18.38 -11.01 -11.73
CA SER A 181 18.35 -9.80 -10.89
C SER A 181 17.34 -10.02 -9.76
N PRO A 182 17.67 -9.69 -8.50
CA PRO A 182 16.71 -9.81 -7.41
C PRO A 182 15.48 -8.95 -7.74
N GLY A 183 14.34 -9.63 -7.85
CA GLY A 183 13.06 -9.01 -8.15
C GLY A 183 12.64 -8.07 -7.02
N THR A 184 12.02 -6.97 -7.39
CA THR A 184 11.29 -6.09 -6.48
C THR A 184 9.80 -6.39 -6.59
N TRP A 185 9.02 -5.93 -5.62
CA TRP A 185 7.56 -6.02 -5.75
C TRP A 185 7.01 -5.35 -7.03
N MET A 186 7.72 -4.36 -7.57
CA MET A 186 7.32 -3.67 -8.81
C MET A 186 7.31 -4.61 -10.02
N ASP A 187 8.12 -5.67 -10.01
CA ASP A 187 8.17 -6.65 -11.11
C ASP A 187 6.82 -7.37 -11.29
N TYR A 188 6.07 -7.58 -10.20
CA TYR A 188 4.74 -8.18 -10.28
C TYR A 188 3.79 -7.35 -11.16
N PHE A 189 3.94 -6.03 -11.21
CA PHE A 189 3.12 -5.20 -12.09
C PHE A 189 3.37 -5.52 -13.57
N PHE A 190 4.54 -6.01 -13.94
CA PHE A 190 4.88 -6.34 -15.33
C PHE A 190 4.65 -7.82 -15.67
N ASP A 191 4.80 -8.72 -14.71
CA ASP A 191 4.95 -10.14 -14.98
C ASP A 191 3.88 -11.05 -14.34
N ALA A 192 3.03 -10.54 -13.42
CA ALA A 192 2.04 -11.34 -12.71
C ALA A 192 0.64 -10.71 -12.71
N ASP A 193 -0.41 -11.53 -12.76
CA ASP A 193 -1.76 -11.01 -12.56
C ASP A 193 -1.88 -10.41 -11.15
N ILE A 194 -2.53 -9.25 -11.01
CA ILE A 194 -2.71 -8.56 -9.73
C ILE A 194 -4.19 -8.30 -9.46
N ASP A 195 -4.63 -8.65 -8.25
CA ASP A 195 -5.91 -8.23 -7.71
C ASP A 195 -5.71 -7.14 -6.67
N ILE A 196 -6.32 -5.97 -6.87
CA ILE A 196 -6.27 -4.85 -5.93
C ILE A 196 -7.56 -4.87 -5.12
N ILE A 197 -7.46 -5.18 -3.82
CA ILE A 197 -8.61 -5.37 -2.93
C ILE A 197 -8.38 -4.63 -1.61
N GLY A 198 -9.41 -3.94 -1.11
CA GLY A 198 -9.33 -3.22 0.16
C GLY A 198 -8.45 -1.96 0.14
N LEU A 199 -7.88 -1.60 -1.01
CA LEU A 199 -7.13 -0.37 -1.20
C LEU A 199 -8.04 0.71 -1.80
N SER A 200 -8.08 1.89 -1.16
CA SER A 200 -8.74 3.08 -1.71
C SER A 200 -8.17 3.44 -3.07
N LEU A 201 -6.84 3.39 -3.20
CA LEU A 201 -6.09 3.88 -4.34
C LEU A 201 -6.56 5.31 -4.67
N ASP A 202 -6.54 6.17 -3.65
CA ASP A 202 -6.80 7.58 -3.80
C ASP A 202 -5.67 8.21 -4.66
N PHE A 203 -5.85 9.44 -5.12
CA PHE A 203 -4.86 10.11 -5.97
C PHE A 203 -3.59 10.53 -5.21
N VAL A 204 -3.53 10.29 -3.90
CA VAL A 204 -2.37 10.60 -3.05
C VAL A 204 -1.35 9.46 -3.00
N GLU A 205 -1.76 8.22 -3.31
CA GLU A 205 -0.94 7.02 -3.52
C GLU A 205 -0.15 7.15 -4.83
N SER A 206 0.64 8.23 -4.91
CA SER A 206 1.25 8.74 -6.14
C SER A 206 2.36 7.83 -6.69
N ASP A 207 2.99 7.02 -5.85
CA ASP A 207 3.96 5.99 -6.22
C ASP A 207 3.32 4.82 -6.98
N LEU A 208 2.17 4.32 -6.50
CA LEU A 208 1.37 3.32 -7.19
C LEU A 208 0.82 3.87 -8.50
N TRP A 209 0.25 5.08 -8.50
CA TRP A 209 -0.19 5.73 -9.74
C TRP A 209 0.94 5.93 -10.72
N TRP A 210 2.11 6.37 -10.25
CA TRP A 210 3.29 6.51 -11.09
C TRP A 210 3.68 5.19 -11.74
N LEU A 211 3.71 4.08 -11.00
CA LEU A 211 4.07 2.77 -11.53
C LEU A 211 3.03 2.26 -12.55
N ILE A 212 1.74 2.41 -12.24
CA ILE A 212 0.62 2.07 -13.12
C ILE A 212 0.73 2.84 -14.44
N ILE A 213 0.92 4.16 -14.38
CA ILE A 213 1.06 5.03 -15.56
C ILE A 213 2.33 4.69 -16.32
N HIS A 214 3.45 4.47 -15.62
CA HIS A 214 4.71 4.11 -16.25
C HIS A 214 4.58 2.82 -17.07
N ARG A 215 3.99 1.77 -16.47
CA ARG A 215 3.69 0.51 -17.15
C ARG A 215 2.76 0.72 -18.33
N SER A 216 1.63 1.41 -18.14
CA SER A 216 0.66 1.62 -19.21
C SER A 216 1.26 2.39 -20.39
N ARG A 217 2.10 3.41 -20.13
CA ARG A 217 2.80 4.14 -21.19
C ARG A 217 3.73 3.25 -22.00
N LEU A 218 4.47 2.34 -21.36
CA LEU A 218 5.32 1.38 -22.07
C LEU A 218 4.49 0.46 -22.98
N ILE A 219 3.35 -0.03 -22.48
CA ILE A 219 2.44 -0.89 -23.25
C ILE A 219 1.81 -0.12 -24.42
N ASN A 220 1.17 1.01 -24.13
CA ASN A 220 0.44 1.81 -25.12
C ASN A 220 1.36 2.42 -26.19
N SER A 221 2.64 2.65 -25.88
CA SER A 221 3.64 3.09 -26.87
C SER A 221 4.30 1.94 -27.64
N GLY A 222 3.86 0.68 -27.45
CA GLY A 222 4.44 -0.49 -28.09
C GLY A 222 5.87 -0.83 -27.63
N ARG A 223 6.32 -0.28 -26.50
CA ARG A 223 7.66 -0.54 -25.93
C ARG A 223 7.69 -1.76 -25.02
N ALA A 224 6.54 -2.28 -24.63
CA ALA A 224 6.37 -3.51 -23.86
C ALA A 224 5.07 -4.21 -24.27
N GLU A 225 5.04 -5.53 -24.17
CA GLU A 225 3.81 -6.31 -24.34
C GLU A 225 3.03 -6.36 -23.02
N ARG A 226 1.69 -6.39 -23.09
CA ARG A 226 0.83 -6.66 -21.93
C ARG A 226 0.85 -8.17 -21.64
N LYS A 227 1.64 -8.59 -20.65
CA LYS A 227 1.78 -10.01 -20.26
C LYS A 227 0.79 -10.48 -19.19
N ASN A 228 0.22 -9.54 -18.44
CA ASN A 228 -0.58 -9.77 -17.25
C ASN A 228 -1.81 -8.87 -17.16
N ARG A 229 -2.75 -9.27 -16.31
CA ARG A 229 -4.00 -8.58 -15.99
C ARG A 229 -3.95 -7.98 -14.58
N ILE A 230 -4.35 -6.72 -14.45
CA ILE A 230 -4.53 -6.05 -13.15
C ILE A 230 -6.01 -5.74 -13.00
N ARG A 231 -6.60 -6.12 -11.87
CA ARG A 231 -8.03 -5.92 -11.55
C ARG A 231 -8.18 -5.06 -10.30
N TYR A 232 -9.03 -4.04 -10.35
CA TYR A 232 -9.42 -3.26 -9.18
C TYR A 232 -10.81 -3.67 -8.71
N PHE A 233 -10.90 -4.22 -7.50
CA PHE A 233 -12.17 -4.70 -6.95
C PHE A 233 -12.87 -3.57 -6.20
N ILE A 234 -14.13 -3.34 -6.56
CA ILE A 234 -14.98 -2.34 -5.92
C ILE A 234 -16.34 -2.94 -5.60
N LYS A 235 -16.92 -2.55 -4.45
CA LYS A 235 -18.29 -2.90 -4.12
C LYS A 235 -19.21 -2.19 -5.11
N LYS A 236 -20.04 -2.97 -5.81
CA LYS A 236 -21.00 -2.46 -6.78
C LYS A 236 -21.90 -1.40 -6.13
N ASN A 237 -22.03 -0.26 -6.80
CA ASN A 237 -22.92 0.82 -6.41
C ASN A 237 -23.69 1.31 -7.63
N ALA A 238 -24.96 1.65 -7.46
CA ALA A 238 -25.80 2.19 -8.52
C ALA A 238 -25.36 3.61 -8.94
N ASP A 239 -24.82 4.39 -7.99
CA ASP A 239 -24.31 5.74 -8.27
C ASP A 239 -23.01 5.99 -7.50
N TYR A 240 -21.89 5.92 -8.22
CA TYR A 240 -20.59 6.30 -7.69
C TYR A 240 -20.47 7.82 -7.59
N ASP A 241 -19.81 8.31 -6.53
CA ASP A 241 -19.48 9.73 -6.42
C ASP A 241 -18.51 10.19 -7.53
N ALA A 242 -18.37 11.51 -7.67
CA ALA A 242 -17.53 12.10 -8.72
C ALA A 242 -16.06 11.63 -8.63
N LYS A 243 -15.53 11.46 -7.42
CA LYS A 243 -14.15 11.03 -7.18
C LYS A 243 -13.93 9.58 -7.64
N THR A 244 -14.88 8.70 -7.33
CA THR A 244 -14.86 7.30 -7.73
C THR A 244 -15.02 7.15 -9.24
N LYS A 245 -15.92 7.93 -9.87
CA LYS A 245 -16.05 7.99 -11.34
C LYS A 245 -14.73 8.41 -12.00
N ALA A 246 -14.08 9.47 -11.49
CA ALA A 246 -12.78 9.93 -11.99
C ALA A 246 -11.69 8.86 -11.84
N LYS A 247 -11.67 8.15 -10.70
CA LYS A 247 -10.74 7.03 -10.48
C LYS A 247 -10.98 5.88 -11.46
N ILE A 248 -12.24 5.48 -11.70
CA ILE A 248 -12.57 4.42 -12.67
C ILE A 248 -12.05 4.78 -14.06
N GLN A 249 -12.27 6.01 -14.52
CA GLN A 249 -11.73 6.48 -15.80
C GLN A 249 -10.18 6.40 -15.85
N MET A 250 -9.51 6.76 -14.76
CA MET A 250 -8.05 6.63 -14.66
C MET A 250 -7.58 5.18 -14.69
N LEU A 251 -8.30 4.25 -14.04
CA LEU A 251 -8.00 2.81 -14.09
C LEU A 251 -8.13 2.27 -15.51
N GLU A 252 -9.25 2.56 -16.18
CA GLU A 252 -9.53 2.13 -17.55
C GLU A 252 -8.46 2.64 -18.53
N ALA A 253 -8.10 3.93 -18.45
CA ALA A 253 -7.07 4.53 -19.28
C ALA A 253 -5.69 3.89 -19.11
N ASN A 254 -5.42 3.28 -17.94
CA ASN A 254 -4.13 2.67 -17.61
C ASN A 254 -4.16 1.13 -17.62
N ASN A 255 -5.10 0.54 -18.35
CA ASN A 255 -5.23 -0.90 -18.56
C ASN A 255 -5.46 -1.70 -17.25
N ILE A 256 -6.18 -1.11 -16.30
CA ILE A 256 -6.66 -1.79 -15.09
C ILE A 256 -8.15 -2.08 -15.27
N ASP A 257 -8.51 -3.34 -15.13
CA ASP A 257 -9.88 -3.78 -15.31
C ASP A 257 -10.67 -3.57 -14.01
N LEU A 258 -11.90 -3.08 -14.12
CA LEU A 258 -12.80 -2.95 -12.98
C LEU A 258 -13.49 -4.29 -12.67
N ALA A 259 -13.43 -4.73 -11.41
CA ALA A 259 -14.16 -5.89 -10.91
C ALA A 259 -15.25 -5.40 -9.92
N GLU A 260 -16.45 -5.16 -10.43
CA GLU A 260 -17.59 -4.75 -9.60
C GLU A 260 -18.25 -5.96 -8.95
N ILE A 261 -18.17 -6.04 -7.62
CA ILE A 261 -18.71 -7.16 -6.85
C ILE A 261 -19.92 -6.69 -6.07
N ASP A 262 -21.06 -7.34 -6.31
CA ASP A 262 -22.28 -7.07 -5.57
C ASP A 262 -22.19 -7.67 -4.16
N GLY A 263 -22.46 -6.89 -3.13
CA GLY A 263 -22.43 -7.30 -1.73
C GLY A 263 -23.44 -6.47 -0.94
N LYS A 264 -24.19 -7.13 -0.04
CA LYS A 264 -25.17 -6.46 0.82
C LYS A 264 -24.52 -5.32 1.61
N ASP A 265 -23.33 -5.58 2.15
CA ASP A 265 -22.46 -4.66 2.86
C ASP A 265 -20.99 -4.93 2.46
N TYR A 266 -20.04 -4.30 3.14
CA TYR A 266 -18.62 -4.53 2.89
C TYR A 266 -18.17 -5.94 3.30
N ALA A 267 -18.79 -6.56 4.32
CA ALA A 267 -18.45 -7.93 4.70
C ALA A 267 -18.79 -8.90 3.57
N GLY A 268 -20.03 -8.85 3.06
CA GLY A 268 -20.47 -9.67 1.93
C GLY A 268 -19.75 -9.36 0.62
N PHE A 269 -19.24 -8.12 0.45
CA PHE A 269 -18.32 -7.78 -0.64
C PHE A 269 -17.00 -8.56 -0.52
N TYR A 270 -16.32 -8.48 0.63
CA TYR A 270 -15.06 -9.17 0.84
C TYR A 270 -15.20 -10.70 0.84
N GLU A 271 -16.30 -11.24 1.38
CA GLU A 271 -16.61 -12.67 1.30
C GLU A 271 -16.67 -13.16 -0.16
N LYS A 272 -17.20 -12.37 -1.09
CA LYS A 272 -17.24 -12.73 -2.52
C LYS A 272 -15.93 -12.47 -3.25
N CYS A 273 -15.11 -11.53 -2.78
CA CYS A 273 -13.78 -11.28 -3.34
C CYS A 273 -12.81 -12.43 -3.03
N PHE A 274 -12.94 -13.06 -1.84
CA PHE A 274 -12.02 -14.08 -1.35
C PHE A 274 -12.65 -15.47 -1.16
N GLY A 275 -13.93 -15.65 -1.52
CA GLY A 275 -14.71 -16.87 -1.31
C GLY A 275 -14.71 -17.83 -2.49
#